data_AF-A0A816RJ48-F1
#
_entry.id   AF-A0A816RJ48-F1
#
_cell.length_a   1.000
_cell.length_b   1.000
_cell.length_c   1.000
_cell.angle_alpha   90.00
_cell.angle_beta   90.00
_cell.angle_gamma   90.00
#
_symmetry.space_group_name_H-M   'P 1'
#
loop_
_entity.id
_entity.type
_entity.pdbx_description
1 polymer ?
#
loop_
_entity_poly.entity_id
_entity_poly.type
_entity_poly.pdbx_seq_one_letter_code
_entity_poly.pdbx_strand_id
1 'polypeptide(L)'
;MTNKKLEELTAQALIKLQEHVCDIESLNQWKKQMFYLINEIGEQKLSSAVPMNQRDSSLDPVDWSSARFVAHQMLNSSMNYIQHVRDRPVWQSMPNDVRAAIEDECLPENGQSLSAVCNDVLSYVLPYGRGSVHPRFWGWASGEGTLDGILADMVAATMNMNACAYTNSAAFVERTVIEWMRQIFGFPKGTSGGLLQRCQM
;
A
#
# COMPACT_ATOMS: atom_id res chain seq x y z
N MET A 1 37.75 -15.05 -8.47
CA MET A 1 38.43 -14.72 -7.19
C MET A 1 37.45 -14.33 -6.06
N THR A 2 36.23 -13.89 -6.37
CA THR A 2 35.20 -13.40 -5.42
C THR A 2 34.65 -14.45 -4.44
N ASN A 3 34.57 -15.73 -4.83
CA ASN A 3 33.93 -16.76 -3.99
C ASN A 3 34.75 -17.13 -2.73
N LYS A 4 36.08 -17.15 -2.84
CA LYS A 4 36.97 -17.56 -1.73
C LYS A 4 36.94 -16.58 -0.54
N LYS A 5 36.85 -15.27 -0.82
CA LYS A 5 36.78 -14.23 0.23
C LYS A 5 35.44 -14.28 0.98
N LEU A 6 34.34 -14.58 0.28
CA LEU A 6 33.01 -14.70 0.87
C LEU A 6 32.90 -15.93 1.79
N GLU A 7 33.46 -17.07 1.38
CA GLU A 7 33.52 -18.28 2.20
C GLU A 7 34.32 -18.04 3.49
N GLU A 8 35.45 -17.32 3.40
CA GLU A 8 36.29 -16.98 4.54
C GLU A 8 35.58 -16.04 5.53
N LEU A 9 34.90 -14.99 5.06
CA LEU A 9 34.13 -14.08 5.89
C LEU A 9 32.93 -14.76 6.55
N THR A 10 32.26 -15.67 5.83
CA THR A 10 31.12 -16.43 6.36
C THR A 10 31.57 -17.40 7.46
N ALA A 11 32.73 -18.06 7.27
CA ALA A 11 33.33 -18.91 8.29
C ALA A 11 33.71 -18.10 9.54
N GLN A 12 34.29 -16.90 9.38
CA GLN A 12 34.61 -16.01 10.50
C GLN A 12 33.35 -15.57 11.27
N ALA A 13 32.25 -15.24 10.58
CA ALA A 13 30.99 -14.90 11.22
C ALA A 13 30.37 -16.08 12.00
N LEU A 14 30.48 -17.30 11.46
CA LEU A 14 30.01 -18.51 12.13
C LEU A 14 30.80 -18.81 13.41
N ILE A 15 32.12 -18.67 13.38
CA ILE A 15 32.97 -18.80 14.57
C ILE A 15 32.59 -17.74 15.61
N LYS A 16 32.38 -16.50 15.17
CA LYS A 16 32.04 -15.39 16.05
C LYS A 16 30.67 -15.56 16.73
N LEU A 17 29.69 -16.15 16.03
CA LEU A 17 28.38 -16.50 16.61
C LEU A 17 28.47 -17.51 17.75
N GLN A 18 29.54 -18.31 17.81
CA GLN A 18 29.75 -19.33 18.84
C GLN A 18 30.56 -18.81 20.04
N GLU A 19 31.05 -17.56 20.00
CA GLU A 19 31.79 -16.98 21.13
C GLU A 19 30.87 -16.71 22.34
N HIS A 20 31.36 -17.06 23.51
CA HIS A 20 30.64 -16.84 24.76
C HIS A 20 30.84 -15.40 25.24
N VAL A 21 29.76 -14.64 25.36
CA VAL A 21 29.78 -13.25 25.86
C VAL A 21 29.47 -13.25 27.35
N CYS A 22 30.45 -12.84 28.16
CA CYS A 22 30.37 -12.95 29.62
C CYS A 22 30.15 -11.60 30.35
N ASP A 23 30.29 -10.47 29.66
CA ASP A 23 30.15 -9.12 30.24
C ASP A 23 29.75 -8.08 29.17
N ILE A 24 29.43 -6.86 29.62
CA ILE A 24 28.92 -5.75 28.78
C ILE A 24 30.00 -5.22 27.81
N GLU A 25 31.27 -5.20 28.21
CA GLU A 25 32.36 -4.74 27.36
C GLU A 25 32.63 -5.74 26.23
N SER A 26 32.67 -7.03 26.58
CA SER A 26 32.72 -8.14 25.64
C SER A 26 31.55 -8.13 24.66
N LEU A 27 30.32 -7.81 25.13
CA LEU A 27 29.15 -7.69 24.26
C LEU A 27 29.29 -6.55 23.25
N ASN A 28 29.81 -5.39 23.68
CA ASN A 28 29.99 -4.23 22.81
C ASN A 28 31.09 -4.47 21.76
N GLN A 29 32.17 -5.15 22.14
CA GLN A 29 33.23 -5.54 21.22
C GLN A 29 32.74 -6.58 20.21
N TRP A 30 31.99 -7.59 20.68
CA TRP A 30 31.37 -8.60 19.84
C TRP A 30 30.43 -7.98 18.80
N LYS A 31 29.55 -7.04 19.22
CA LYS A 31 28.66 -6.30 18.32
C LYS A 31 29.43 -5.58 17.22
N LYS A 32 30.47 -4.80 17.57
CA LYS A 32 31.28 -4.07 16.58
C LYS A 32 31.89 -5.00 15.52
N GLN A 33 32.44 -6.13 15.97
CA GLN A 33 33.09 -7.09 15.07
C GLN A 33 32.09 -7.86 14.21
N MET A 34 30.93 -8.24 14.76
CA MET A 34 29.85 -8.85 13.97
C MET A 34 29.26 -7.89 12.94
N PHE A 35 29.06 -6.61 13.30
CA PHE A 35 28.62 -5.60 12.35
C PHE A 35 29.61 -5.42 11.20
N TYR A 36 30.91 -5.41 11.49
CA TYR A 36 31.95 -5.36 10.46
C TYR A 36 31.87 -6.56 9.50
N LEU A 37 31.78 -7.79 10.03
CA LEU A 37 31.68 -9.00 9.21
C LEU A 37 30.41 -9.02 8.35
N ILE A 38 29.27 -8.61 8.90
CA ILE A 38 27.99 -8.52 8.17
C ILE A 38 28.11 -7.52 7.01
N ASN A 39 28.72 -6.35 7.26
CA ASN A 39 28.91 -5.34 6.22
C ASN A 39 29.86 -5.82 5.12
N GLU A 40 31.01 -6.43 5.46
CA GLU A 40 31.95 -6.98 4.47
C GLU A 40 31.31 -8.10 3.63
N ILE A 41 30.53 -8.99 4.25
CA ILE A 41 29.77 -10.03 3.55
C ILE A 41 28.75 -9.38 2.61
N GLY A 42 28.04 -8.35 3.09
CA GLY A 42 27.12 -7.54 2.31
C GLY A 42 27.78 -6.93 1.08
N GLU A 43 28.91 -6.26 1.26
CA GLU A 43 29.68 -5.62 0.18
C GLU A 43 30.20 -6.65 -0.84
N GLN A 44 30.67 -7.82 -0.42
CA GLN A 44 31.10 -8.86 -1.35
C GLN A 44 29.94 -9.47 -2.15
N LYS A 45 28.75 -9.65 -1.54
CA LYS A 45 27.54 -10.10 -2.24
C LYS A 45 26.95 -9.02 -3.16
N LEU A 46 27.04 -7.76 -2.76
CA LEU A 46 26.53 -6.60 -3.50
C LEU A 46 27.49 -6.14 -4.60
N SER A 47 28.80 -6.36 -4.47
CA SER A 47 29.79 -6.00 -5.50
C SER A 47 29.68 -6.85 -6.75
N SER A 48 28.99 -8.00 -6.70
CA SER A 48 28.57 -8.76 -7.89
C SER A 48 27.18 -8.38 -8.40
N ALA A 49 26.55 -7.33 -7.87
CA ALA A 49 25.31 -6.81 -8.43
C ALA A 49 25.61 -6.31 -9.85
N VAL A 50 24.90 -6.90 -10.81
CA VAL A 50 24.73 -6.40 -12.18
C VAL A 50 24.56 -4.88 -12.11
N PRO A 51 25.26 -4.09 -12.94
CA PRO A 51 25.02 -2.64 -12.98
C PRO A 51 23.55 -2.42 -13.25
N MET A 52 22.82 -2.00 -12.21
CA MET A 52 21.40 -1.67 -12.29
C MET A 52 21.31 -0.46 -13.21
N ASN A 53 20.86 -0.67 -14.44
CA ASN A 53 20.52 0.43 -15.34
C ASN A 53 19.38 1.19 -14.67
N GLN A 54 19.68 2.32 -14.02
CA GLN A 54 18.73 3.08 -13.20
C GLN A 54 17.47 3.54 -13.98
N ARG A 55 17.51 3.50 -15.31
CA ARG A 55 16.38 3.86 -16.16
C ARG A 55 15.25 2.83 -16.15
N ASP A 56 15.54 1.57 -15.86
CA ASP A 56 14.55 0.47 -15.92
C ASP A 56 14.15 -0.04 -14.51
N SER A 57 14.57 0.64 -13.44
CA SER A 57 14.37 0.18 -12.06
C SER A 57 13.32 0.97 -11.27
N SER A 58 12.67 1.98 -11.85
CA SER A 58 11.61 2.75 -11.17
C SER A 58 10.23 2.35 -11.66
N LEU A 59 9.27 2.30 -10.73
CA LEU A 59 7.84 2.18 -11.03
C LEU A 59 7.19 3.54 -11.33
N ASP A 60 7.98 4.61 -11.32
CA ASP A 60 7.49 5.95 -11.65
C ASP A 60 7.06 6.03 -13.12
N PRO A 61 6.05 6.86 -13.44
CA PRO A 61 5.70 7.12 -14.83
C PRO A 61 6.87 7.71 -15.62
N VAL A 62 7.12 7.15 -16.79
CA VAL A 62 8.11 7.71 -17.75
C VAL A 62 7.68 9.12 -18.21
N ASP A 63 6.36 9.35 -18.36
CA ASP A 63 5.79 10.65 -18.67
C ASP A 63 4.68 11.04 -17.67
N TRP A 64 5.01 12.00 -16.80
CA TRP A 64 4.10 12.55 -15.81
C TRP A 64 2.91 13.33 -16.40
N SER A 65 3.05 13.89 -17.61
CA SER A 65 1.95 14.63 -18.25
C SER A 65 0.85 13.65 -18.69
N SER A 66 1.24 12.56 -19.36
CA SER A 66 0.34 11.47 -19.71
C SER A 66 -0.27 10.79 -18.47
N ALA A 67 0.54 10.53 -17.44
CA ALA A 67 0.03 9.94 -16.19
C ALA A 67 -1.00 10.84 -15.49
N ARG A 68 -0.76 12.15 -15.44
CA ARG A 68 -1.71 13.12 -14.89
C ARG A 68 -3.00 13.17 -15.69
N PHE A 69 -2.92 13.10 -17.02
CA PHE A 69 -4.11 13.04 -17.87
C PHE A 69 -4.97 11.80 -17.56
N VAL A 70 -4.35 10.62 -17.44
CA VAL A 70 -5.05 9.39 -17.06
C VAL A 70 -5.66 9.50 -15.65
N ALA A 71 -4.93 10.04 -14.69
CA ALA A 71 -5.44 10.27 -13.33
C ALA A 71 -6.67 11.20 -13.31
N HIS A 72 -6.66 12.28 -14.09
CA HIS A 72 -7.82 13.16 -14.23
C HIS A 72 -9.01 12.45 -14.88
N GLN A 73 -8.79 11.59 -15.87
CA GLN A 73 -9.87 10.79 -16.45
C GLN A 73 -10.49 9.84 -15.42
N MET A 74 -9.69 9.17 -14.59
CA MET A 74 -10.18 8.30 -13.52
C MET A 74 -10.98 9.08 -12.46
N LEU A 75 -10.49 10.26 -12.07
CA LEU A 75 -11.19 11.13 -11.13
C LEU A 75 -12.54 11.57 -11.69
N ASN A 76 -12.56 12.10 -12.92
CA ASN A 76 -13.78 12.55 -13.59
C ASN A 76 -14.78 11.41 -13.77
N SER A 77 -14.30 10.23 -14.15
CA SER A 77 -15.16 9.04 -14.32
C SER A 77 -15.79 8.59 -13.01
N SER A 78 -15.00 8.59 -11.92
CA SER A 78 -15.49 8.27 -10.57
C SER A 78 -16.53 9.29 -10.07
N MET A 79 -16.26 10.58 -10.28
CA MET A 79 -17.21 11.65 -9.92
C MET A 79 -18.50 11.55 -10.74
N ASN A 80 -18.40 11.35 -12.05
CA ASN A 80 -19.55 11.16 -12.93
C ASN A 80 -20.36 9.92 -12.50
N TYR A 81 -19.69 8.85 -12.08
CA TYR A 81 -20.31 7.62 -11.61
C TYR A 81 -21.17 7.84 -10.36
N ILE A 82 -20.69 8.60 -9.36
CA ILE A 82 -21.49 8.90 -8.17
C ILE A 82 -22.57 9.96 -8.43
N GLN A 83 -22.30 10.93 -9.30
CA GLN A 83 -23.26 11.99 -9.65
C GLN A 83 -24.53 11.42 -10.29
N HIS A 84 -24.37 10.46 -11.22
CA HIS A 84 -25.45 9.86 -11.99
C HIS A 84 -25.90 8.50 -11.42
N VAL A 85 -25.57 8.20 -10.15
CA VAL A 85 -25.94 6.91 -9.53
C VAL A 85 -27.43 6.61 -9.59
N ARG A 86 -28.28 7.64 -9.55
CA ARG A 86 -29.76 7.48 -9.54
C ARG A 86 -30.33 7.04 -10.88
N ASP A 87 -29.59 7.27 -11.97
CA ASP A 87 -30.01 7.03 -13.34
C ASP A 87 -29.71 5.60 -13.80
N ARG A 88 -28.91 4.86 -13.03
CA ARG A 88 -28.55 3.45 -13.30
C ARG A 88 -29.36 2.48 -12.44
N PRO A 89 -29.46 1.19 -12.84
CA PRO A 89 -29.98 0.16 -11.95
C PRO A 89 -29.17 0.08 -10.65
N VAL A 90 -29.83 -0.34 -9.57
CA VAL A 90 -29.18 -0.56 -8.26
C VAL A 90 -28.04 -1.56 -8.40
N TRP A 91 -28.29 -2.65 -9.12
CA TRP A 91 -27.34 -3.71 -9.41
C TRP A 91 -27.63 -4.25 -10.81
N GLN A 92 -26.60 -4.69 -11.51
CA GLN A 92 -26.71 -5.37 -12.80
C GLN A 92 -25.82 -6.60 -12.81
N SER A 93 -26.28 -7.66 -13.48
CA SER A 93 -25.51 -8.87 -13.65
C SER A 93 -24.31 -8.60 -14.57
N MET A 94 -23.15 -9.16 -14.22
CA MET A 94 -21.97 -9.13 -15.08
C MET A 94 -22.18 -10.09 -16.26
N PRO A 95 -22.11 -9.60 -17.52
CA PRO A 95 -22.12 -10.44 -18.71
C PRO A 95 -21.03 -11.51 -18.67
N ASN A 96 -21.27 -12.67 -19.30
CA ASN A 96 -20.33 -13.80 -19.24
C ASN A 96 -19.00 -13.49 -19.94
N ASP A 97 -19.02 -12.69 -21.02
CA ASP A 97 -17.83 -12.21 -21.71
C ASP A 97 -16.99 -11.29 -20.83
N VAL A 98 -17.63 -10.37 -20.08
CA VAL A 98 -16.92 -9.52 -19.11
C VAL A 98 -16.34 -10.35 -17.97
N ARG A 99 -17.09 -11.34 -17.46
CA ARG A 99 -16.59 -12.24 -16.41
C ARG A 99 -15.37 -13.02 -16.90
N ALA A 100 -15.46 -13.63 -18.08
CA ALA A 100 -14.37 -14.37 -18.70
C ALA A 100 -13.13 -13.48 -18.92
N ALA A 101 -13.33 -12.23 -19.35
CA ALA A 101 -12.23 -11.29 -19.52
C ALA A 101 -11.43 -11.01 -18.23
N ILE A 102 -12.06 -11.14 -17.05
CA ILE A 102 -11.38 -10.96 -15.74
C ILE A 102 -10.84 -12.30 -15.21
N GLU A 103 -11.63 -13.36 -15.28
CA GLU A 103 -11.29 -14.67 -14.66
C GLU A 103 -10.24 -15.44 -15.47
N ASP A 104 -10.25 -15.31 -16.80
CA ASP A 104 -9.36 -16.04 -17.70
C ASP A 104 -8.09 -15.24 -18.06
N GLU A 105 -7.89 -14.05 -17.48
CA GLU A 105 -6.70 -13.24 -17.72
C GLU A 105 -5.44 -13.92 -17.12
N CYS A 106 -4.50 -14.29 -17.99
CA CYS A 106 -3.20 -14.82 -17.58
C CYS A 106 -2.31 -13.71 -16.98
N LEU A 107 -1.43 -14.08 -16.05
CA LEU A 107 -0.39 -13.18 -15.53
C LEU A 107 0.45 -12.59 -16.68
N PRO A 108 0.45 -11.26 -16.90
CA PRO A 108 1.20 -10.68 -18.01
C PRO A 108 2.71 -10.72 -17.72
N GLU A 109 3.49 -11.25 -18.67
CA GLU A 109 4.96 -11.26 -18.57
C GLU A 109 5.58 -9.88 -18.83
N ASN A 110 4.85 -8.99 -19.49
CA ASN A 110 5.27 -7.64 -19.81
C ASN A 110 4.28 -6.62 -19.23
N GLY A 111 4.79 -5.45 -18.82
CA GLY A 111 3.95 -4.37 -18.33
C GLY A 111 2.95 -3.87 -19.38
N GLN A 112 1.76 -3.49 -18.92
CA GLN A 112 0.74 -2.81 -19.72
C GLN A 112 0.79 -1.30 -19.46
N SER A 113 0.24 -0.50 -20.37
CA SER A 113 0.14 0.94 -20.14
C SER A 113 -0.88 1.23 -19.03
N LEU A 114 -0.60 2.23 -18.20
CA LEU A 114 -1.52 2.68 -17.15
C LEU A 114 -2.91 3.02 -17.72
N SER A 115 -2.96 3.64 -18.91
CA SER A 115 -4.21 3.97 -19.60
C SER A 115 -5.06 2.75 -19.96
N ALA A 116 -4.43 1.64 -20.39
CA ALA A 116 -5.15 0.43 -20.76
C ALA A 116 -5.79 -0.18 -19.51
N VAL A 117 -5.01 -0.37 -18.44
CA VAL A 117 -5.49 -0.91 -17.17
C VAL A 117 -6.61 -0.04 -16.59
N CYS A 118 -6.47 1.29 -16.61
CA CYS A 118 -7.53 2.20 -16.15
C CYS A 118 -8.81 2.06 -16.98
N ASN A 119 -8.71 1.91 -18.30
CA ASN A 119 -9.87 1.71 -19.17
C ASN A 119 -10.56 0.37 -18.89
N ASP A 120 -9.80 -0.68 -18.60
CA ASP A 120 -10.34 -1.99 -18.23
C ASP A 120 -11.09 -1.90 -16.91
N VAL A 121 -10.55 -1.18 -15.91
CA VAL A 121 -11.27 -0.92 -14.65
C VAL A 121 -12.59 -0.18 -14.90
N LEU A 122 -12.60 0.85 -15.74
CA LEU A 122 -13.81 1.61 -16.05
C LEU A 122 -14.85 0.78 -16.82
N SER A 123 -14.41 -0.19 -17.63
CA SER A 123 -15.28 -0.97 -18.51
C SER A 123 -15.77 -2.27 -17.86
N TYR A 124 -14.89 -2.98 -17.16
CA TYR A 124 -15.13 -4.34 -16.66
C TYR A 124 -15.35 -4.40 -15.15
N VAL A 125 -14.95 -3.38 -14.38
CA VAL A 125 -15.05 -3.41 -12.91
C VAL A 125 -16.09 -2.41 -12.40
N LEU A 126 -15.93 -1.13 -12.69
CA LEU A 126 -16.74 -0.05 -12.13
C LEU A 126 -18.27 -0.22 -12.37
N PRO A 127 -18.74 -0.67 -13.56
CA PRO A 127 -20.18 -0.83 -13.81
C PRO A 127 -20.82 -1.96 -13.02
N TYR A 128 -20.06 -2.98 -12.60
CA TYR A 128 -20.59 -4.23 -12.06
C TYR A 128 -20.43 -4.34 -10.53
N GLY A 129 -20.36 -3.20 -9.84
CA GLY A 129 -20.36 -3.15 -8.39
C GLY A 129 -21.67 -3.65 -7.77
N ARG A 130 -21.62 -3.98 -6.47
CA ARG A 130 -22.76 -4.50 -5.69
C ARG A 130 -23.96 -3.55 -5.58
N GLY A 131 -23.77 -2.26 -5.89
CA GLY A 131 -24.84 -1.25 -5.80
C GLY A 131 -24.89 -0.49 -4.49
N SER A 132 -23.94 -0.70 -3.58
CA SER A 132 -23.93 -0.10 -2.22
C SER A 132 -24.12 1.42 -2.19
N VAL A 133 -23.64 2.12 -3.22
CA VAL A 133 -23.70 3.59 -3.32
C VAL A 133 -25.07 4.12 -3.78
N HIS A 134 -25.99 3.24 -4.18
CA HIS A 134 -27.27 3.63 -4.75
C HIS A 134 -28.31 3.86 -3.64
N PRO A 135 -29.10 4.96 -3.65
CA PRO A 135 -30.04 5.29 -2.56
C PRO A 135 -31.20 4.29 -2.37
N ARG A 136 -31.53 3.54 -3.42
CA ARG A 136 -32.47 2.39 -3.39
C ARG A 136 -31.81 1.05 -3.03
N PHE A 137 -30.54 1.03 -2.62
CA PHE A 137 -29.89 -0.17 -2.12
C PHE A 137 -30.16 -0.32 -0.62
N TRP A 138 -31.03 -1.25 -0.24
CA TRP A 138 -31.45 -1.46 1.15
C TRP A 138 -30.97 -2.80 1.73
N GLY A 139 -29.96 -3.41 1.13
CA GLY A 139 -29.39 -4.66 1.60
C GLY A 139 -28.25 -4.43 2.60
N TRP A 140 -28.34 -5.02 3.79
CA TRP A 140 -27.31 -4.97 4.83
C TRP A 140 -26.94 -3.55 5.31
N ALA A 141 -26.09 -3.45 6.33
CA ALA A 141 -25.40 -2.20 6.66
C ALA A 141 -24.26 -1.98 5.66
N SER A 142 -24.46 -1.09 4.69
CA SER A 142 -23.48 -0.81 3.64
C SER A 142 -23.02 0.64 3.73
N GLY A 143 -21.72 0.86 3.49
CA GLY A 143 -21.14 2.19 3.49
C GLY A 143 -21.61 3.04 2.30
N GLU A 144 -21.65 4.35 2.50
CA GLU A 144 -21.96 5.33 1.46
C GLU A 144 -20.67 5.70 0.71
N GLY A 145 -20.68 5.59 -0.63
CA GLY A 145 -19.57 6.02 -1.47
C GLY A 145 -19.65 7.52 -1.74
N THR A 146 -19.20 8.32 -0.78
CA THR A 146 -19.29 9.78 -0.82
C THR A 146 -18.11 10.42 -1.56
N LEU A 147 -18.29 11.65 -2.04
CA LEU A 147 -17.23 12.40 -2.74
C LEU A 147 -16.05 12.72 -1.81
N ASP A 148 -16.34 13.11 -0.58
CA ASP A 148 -15.36 13.36 0.48
C ASP A 148 -14.54 12.10 0.81
N GLY A 149 -15.15 10.91 0.79
CA GLY A 149 -14.43 9.64 0.93
C GLY A 149 -13.42 9.42 -0.20
N ILE A 150 -13.80 9.66 -1.46
CA ILE A 150 -12.89 9.57 -2.61
C ILE A 150 -11.69 10.50 -2.44
N LEU A 151 -11.93 11.76 -2.03
CA LEU A 151 -10.87 12.74 -1.84
C LEU A 151 -9.96 12.39 -0.65
N ALA A 152 -10.54 11.89 0.45
CA ALA A 152 -9.80 11.43 1.61
C ALA A 152 -8.88 10.26 1.25
N ASP A 153 -9.39 9.26 0.52
CA ASP A 153 -8.62 8.10 0.07
C ASP A 153 -7.51 8.50 -0.90
N MET A 154 -7.75 9.46 -1.79
CA MET A 154 -6.72 9.99 -2.69
C MET A 154 -5.54 10.60 -1.92
N VAL A 155 -5.82 11.40 -0.88
CA VAL A 155 -4.78 11.99 -0.03
C VAL A 155 -4.09 10.91 0.80
N ALA A 156 -4.84 9.98 1.39
CA ALA A 156 -4.29 8.87 2.18
C ALA A 156 -3.34 8.00 1.34
N ALA A 157 -3.73 7.64 0.11
CA ALA A 157 -2.90 6.90 -0.82
C ALA A 157 -1.64 7.67 -1.24
N THR A 158 -1.75 8.99 -1.42
CA THR A 158 -0.61 9.86 -1.76
C THR A 158 0.41 9.92 -0.62
N MET A 159 -0.07 10.04 0.63
CA MET A 159 0.81 10.09 1.80
C MET A 159 1.49 8.74 2.08
N ASN A 160 0.84 7.63 1.71
CA ASN A 160 1.30 6.24 1.89
C ASN A 160 1.99 6.02 3.25
N MET A 161 1.34 6.51 4.31
CA MET A 161 2.02 6.68 5.58
C MET A 161 1.80 5.49 6.49
N ASN A 162 2.88 4.93 7.02
CA ASN A 162 2.81 4.00 8.14
C ASN A 162 2.56 4.81 9.44
N ALA A 163 1.29 4.88 9.85
CA ALA A 163 0.87 5.63 11.02
C ALA A 163 1.38 5.08 12.37
N CYS A 164 2.06 3.92 12.39
CA CYS A 164 2.59 3.30 13.61
C CYS A 164 3.90 3.92 14.10
N ALA A 165 4.63 4.64 13.25
CA ALA A 165 5.96 5.16 13.56
C ALA A 165 6.02 6.69 13.45
N TYR A 166 6.78 7.29 14.37
CA TYR A 166 7.04 8.73 14.45
C TYR A 166 5.79 9.61 14.65
N THR A 167 6.03 10.84 15.07
CA THR A 167 4.97 11.84 15.17
C THR A 167 4.68 12.40 13.78
N ASN A 168 3.45 12.19 13.28
CA ASN A 168 3.03 12.61 11.96
C ASN A 168 1.63 13.28 11.98
N SER A 169 1.28 13.96 10.90
CA SER A 169 0.02 14.73 10.81
C SER A 169 -1.22 13.85 10.91
N ALA A 170 -1.23 12.65 10.30
CA ALA A 170 -2.42 11.79 10.37
C ALA A 170 -2.73 11.32 11.79
N ALA A 171 -1.70 11.03 12.61
CA ALA A 171 -1.89 10.68 14.01
C ALA A 171 -2.56 11.81 14.81
N PHE A 172 -2.27 13.08 14.50
CA PHE A 172 -2.95 14.21 15.14
C PHE A 172 -4.37 14.41 14.63
N VAL A 173 -4.61 14.24 13.32
CA VAL A 173 -5.96 14.29 12.74
C VAL A 173 -6.85 13.22 13.36
N GLU A 174 -6.36 11.97 13.43
CA GLU A 174 -7.07 10.85 14.05
C GLU A 174 -7.43 11.17 15.52
N ARG A 175 -6.45 11.60 16.33
CA ARG A 175 -6.69 11.95 17.74
C ARG A 175 -7.72 13.07 17.89
N THR A 176 -7.69 14.05 17.00
CA THR A 176 -8.63 15.18 17.02
C THR A 176 -10.05 14.71 16.69
N VAL A 177 -10.21 13.85 15.68
CA VAL A 177 -11.51 13.28 15.32
C VAL A 177 -12.05 12.36 16.42
N ILE A 178 -11.19 11.54 17.05
CA ILE A 178 -11.57 10.70 18.19
C ILE A 178 -12.04 11.56 19.37
N GLU A 179 -11.35 12.68 19.64
CA GLU A 179 -11.76 13.63 20.68
C GLU A 179 -13.11 14.29 20.36
N TRP A 180 -13.40 14.59 19.09
CA TRP A 180 -14.73 15.06 18.68
C TRP A 180 -15.80 13.99 18.91
N MET A 181 -15.53 12.74 18.51
CA MET A 181 -16.46 11.63 18.77
C MET A 181 -16.70 11.42 20.27
N ARG A 182 -15.65 11.51 21.09
CA ARG A 182 -15.75 11.46 22.56
C ARG A 182 -16.73 12.50 23.09
N GLN A 183 -16.67 13.74 22.58
CA GLN A 183 -17.56 14.83 22.96
C GLN A 183 -18.99 14.60 22.49
N ILE A 184 -19.18 14.19 21.22
CA ILE A 184 -20.50 13.93 20.62
C ILE A 184 -21.25 12.83 21.40
N PHE A 185 -20.56 11.77 21.79
CA PHE A 185 -21.15 10.65 22.54
C PHE A 185 -21.17 10.86 24.07
N GLY A 186 -20.65 11.99 24.58
CA GLY A 186 -20.69 12.33 26.00
C GLY A 186 -19.79 11.47 26.89
N PHE A 187 -18.72 10.87 26.35
CA PHE A 187 -17.79 10.08 27.15
C PHE A 187 -16.96 10.97 28.10
N PRO A 188 -16.50 10.45 29.25
CA PRO A 188 -15.67 11.20 30.19
C PRO A 188 -14.38 11.75 29.56
N LYS A 189 -13.86 12.85 30.10
CA LYS A 189 -12.55 13.36 29.69
C LYS A 189 -11.46 12.36 30.07
N GLY A 190 -10.53 12.08 29.15
CA GLY A 190 -9.47 11.11 29.34
C GLY A 190 -9.78 9.71 28.81
N THR A 191 -10.98 9.46 28.28
CA THR A 191 -11.29 8.24 27.52
C THR A 191 -10.43 8.21 26.24
N SER A 192 -9.76 7.08 26.01
CA SER A 192 -9.00 6.82 24.78
C SER A 192 -9.86 6.13 23.72
N GLY A 193 -9.41 6.19 22.48
CA GLY A 193 -10.01 5.49 21.34
C GLY A 193 -8.97 5.27 20.24
N GLY A 194 -9.36 4.57 19.19
CA GLY A 194 -8.56 4.34 18.00
C GLY A 194 -9.45 4.01 16.81
N LEU A 195 -8.95 4.28 15.60
CA LEU A 195 -9.63 3.85 14.37
C LEU A 195 -9.28 2.40 14.04
N LEU A 196 -10.32 1.58 13.85
CA LEU A 196 -10.18 0.16 13.48
C LEU A 196 -10.79 -0.05 12.10
N GLN A 197 -10.21 -0.96 11.30
CA GLN A 197 -10.72 -1.24 9.96
C GLN A 197 -12.12 -1.87 9.97
N ARG A 198 -12.46 -2.63 11.01
CA ARG A 198 -13.76 -3.29 11.13
C ARG A 198 -14.15 -3.50 12.59
N CYS A 199 -15.45 -3.48 12.85
CA CYS A 199 -16.02 -4.07 14.05
C CYS A 199 -16.46 -5.49 13.70
N GLN A 200 -15.88 -6.51 14.33
CA GLN A 200 -16.42 -7.87 14.27
C GLN A 200 -17.43 -8.04 15.40
N MET A 201 -18.64 -8.49 15.04
CA MET A 201 -19.66 -8.98 15.96
C MET A 201 -19.64 -10.50 15.98
#